data_AF-A0A2T0BDD7-F1
#
_entry.id   AF-A0A2T0BDD7-F1
#
_cell.length_a   1.000
_cell.length_b   1.000
_cell.length_c   1.000
_cell.angle_alpha   90.00
_cell.angle_beta   90.00
_cell.angle_gamma   90.00
#
_symmetry.space_group_name_H-M   'P 1'
#
loop_
_entity.id
_entity.type
_entity.pdbx_description
1 polymer ?
#
loop_
_entity_poly.entity_id
_entity_poly.type
_entity_poly.pdbx_seq_one_letter_code
_entity_poly.pdbx_strand_id
1 'polypeptide(L)'
;MKEAILEDISTIDLSKKVSVKDPIDYNGCMMLKKSTPARICIGRSGTRYRTNDYLRLRADHAVAIDAVWSYVDESIVDDLSFFKVQTLAQDKEEYITRPDLGRKFSKEVIDDIKEKCIGNIDVQIIAGDGLSSPAITSNLKDIYPMIVEGVKAKGYTIGTPIFVKYARVATMDKISEALNAKVTLILIGERPGLATSESMSCYMAYEASTKKPESQRTVISNIHKNGMPPVEAGAQIVQLIEILMKEKKSGIDLRL
;
A
#
# COMPACT_ATOMS: atom_id res chain seq x y z
N MET A 1 -15.89 -30.33 -35.44
CA MET A 1 -16.32 -29.15 -34.66
C MET A 1 -15.09 -28.31 -34.43
N LYS A 2 -15.01 -27.09 -34.99
CA LYS A 2 -13.99 -26.14 -34.52
C LYS A 2 -14.37 -25.81 -33.08
N GLU A 3 -13.50 -26.12 -32.13
CA GLU A 3 -13.66 -25.59 -30.77
C GLU A 3 -13.78 -24.07 -30.90
N ALA A 4 -14.95 -23.54 -30.56
CA ALA A 4 -15.12 -22.12 -30.48
C ALA A 4 -14.28 -21.67 -29.29
N ILE A 5 -13.05 -21.22 -29.57
CA ILE A 5 -12.18 -20.62 -28.56
C ILE A 5 -12.92 -19.39 -28.03
N LEU A 6 -13.42 -19.49 -26.80
CA LEU A 6 -14.05 -18.37 -26.12
C LEU A 6 -12.97 -17.31 -25.89
N GLU A 7 -13.25 -16.06 -26.28
CA GLU A 7 -12.34 -14.94 -26.02
C GLU A 7 -12.19 -14.74 -24.50
N ASP A 8 -10.95 -14.60 -24.05
CA ASP A 8 -10.66 -14.27 -22.65
C ASP A 8 -11.09 -12.84 -22.35
N ILE A 9 -12.22 -12.71 -21.65
CA ILE A 9 -12.81 -11.44 -21.25
C ILE A 9 -11.88 -10.59 -20.37
N SER A 10 -10.88 -11.18 -19.71
CA SER A 10 -9.91 -10.48 -18.85
C SER A 10 -8.88 -9.69 -19.66
N THR A 11 -8.60 -10.12 -20.89
CA THR A 11 -7.62 -9.47 -21.79
C THR A 11 -8.16 -8.19 -22.45
N ILE A 12 -9.46 -7.97 -22.40
CA ILE A 12 -10.11 -6.81 -23.01
C ILE A 12 -9.70 -5.54 -22.25
N ASP A 13 -9.11 -4.59 -22.96
CA ASP A 13 -8.84 -3.25 -22.43
C ASP A 13 -10.15 -2.46 -22.30
N LEU A 14 -10.65 -2.38 -21.06
CA LEU A 14 -11.89 -1.69 -20.75
C LEU A 14 -11.82 -0.19 -21.01
N SER A 15 -10.64 0.44 -21.11
CA SER A 15 -10.53 1.87 -21.44
C SER A 15 -10.84 2.16 -22.91
N LYS A 16 -10.73 1.15 -23.78
CA LYS A 16 -10.90 1.28 -25.23
C LYS A 16 -12.23 0.72 -25.76
N LYS A 17 -13.12 0.26 -24.87
CA LYS A 17 -14.37 -0.40 -25.25
C LYS A 17 -15.62 0.30 -24.74
N VAL A 18 -16.37 0.94 -25.63
CA VAL A 18 -17.72 1.41 -25.33
C VAL A 18 -18.70 0.24 -25.50
N SER A 19 -19.40 -0.10 -24.41
CA SER A 19 -20.38 -1.18 -24.40
C SER A 19 -21.82 -0.66 -24.45
N VAL A 20 -22.05 0.65 -24.60
CA VAL A 20 -23.41 1.20 -24.81
C VAL A 20 -23.91 0.79 -26.20
N LYS A 21 -25.19 0.39 -26.32
CA LYS A 21 -25.81 0.11 -27.62
C LYS A 21 -26.32 1.43 -28.19
N ASP A 22 -25.98 1.70 -29.45
CA ASP A 22 -26.37 2.88 -30.21
C ASP A 22 -26.14 4.19 -29.42
N PRO A 23 -24.90 4.48 -28.97
CA PRO A 23 -24.62 5.69 -28.20
C PRO A 23 -24.86 6.94 -29.06
N ILE A 24 -25.52 7.94 -28.47
CA ILE A 24 -25.76 9.25 -29.12
C ILE A 24 -24.43 9.89 -29.56
N ASP A 25 -23.40 9.78 -28.72
CA ASP A 25 -22.05 10.22 -29.02
C ASP A 25 -21.04 9.15 -28.60
N TYR A 26 -20.60 8.35 -29.57
CA TYR A 26 -19.56 7.34 -29.36
C TYR A 26 -18.22 7.97 -29.00
N ASN A 27 -17.85 9.09 -29.62
CA ASN A 27 -16.57 9.74 -29.43
C ASN A 27 -16.47 10.35 -28.04
N GLY A 28 -17.53 11.01 -27.57
CA GLY A 28 -17.64 11.49 -26.20
C GLY A 28 -17.51 10.36 -25.17
N CYS A 29 -18.15 9.21 -25.43
CA CYS A 29 -17.97 8.03 -24.57
C CYS A 29 -16.50 7.56 -24.53
N MET A 30 -15.83 7.51 -25.67
CA MET A 30 -14.41 7.13 -25.73
C MET A 30 -13.50 8.12 -25.01
N MET A 31 -13.78 9.43 -25.10
CA MET A 31 -13.04 10.46 -24.36
C MET A 31 -13.20 10.28 -22.84
N LEU A 32 -14.44 10.09 -22.37
CA LEU A 32 -14.72 9.85 -20.95
C LEU A 32 -14.02 8.59 -20.44
N LYS A 33 -14.04 7.50 -21.21
CA LYS A 33 -13.36 6.27 -20.82
C LYS A 33 -11.84 6.41 -20.71
N LYS A 34 -11.23 7.29 -21.50
CA LYS A 34 -9.79 7.60 -21.38
C LYS A 34 -9.46 8.48 -20.18
N SER A 35 -10.42 9.24 -19.68
CA SER A 35 -10.20 10.17 -18.56
C SER A 35 -10.35 9.52 -17.17
N THR A 36 -10.81 8.28 -17.08
CA THR A 36 -10.98 7.61 -15.79
C THR A 36 -10.80 6.09 -15.88
N PRO A 37 -10.21 5.46 -14.85
CA PRO A 37 -10.19 3.99 -14.75
C PRO A 37 -11.57 3.41 -14.36
N ALA A 38 -12.55 4.24 -14.01
CA ALA A 38 -13.89 3.79 -13.67
C ALA A 38 -14.58 3.11 -14.87
N ARG A 39 -15.38 2.08 -14.60
CA ARG A 39 -16.10 1.31 -15.63
C ARG A 39 -17.34 2.06 -16.13
N ILE A 40 -17.13 3.16 -16.83
CA ILE A 40 -18.18 3.98 -17.42
C ILE A 40 -18.37 3.68 -18.91
N CYS A 41 -19.45 4.25 -19.47
CA CYS A 41 -19.91 3.96 -20.84
C CYS A 41 -20.08 2.44 -21.06
N ILE A 42 -20.51 1.76 -19.98
CA ILE A 42 -21.00 0.40 -20.01
C ILE A 42 -22.51 0.44 -20.29
N GLY A 43 -22.98 -0.44 -21.16
CA GLY A 43 -24.39 -0.50 -21.50
C GLY A 43 -25.22 -1.10 -20.36
N ARG A 44 -26.49 -1.33 -20.65
CA ARG A 44 -27.42 -2.02 -19.75
C ARG A 44 -28.27 -3.04 -20.50
N SER A 45 -28.86 -3.96 -19.75
CA SER A 45 -29.98 -4.82 -20.16
C SER A 45 -31.14 -4.54 -19.21
N GLY A 46 -32.15 -3.80 -19.66
CA GLY A 46 -33.14 -3.20 -18.76
C GLY A 46 -32.48 -2.25 -17.74
N THR A 47 -32.59 -2.58 -16.46
CA THR A 47 -31.95 -1.87 -15.32
C THR A 47 -30.71 -2.62 -14.78
N ARG A 48 -30.23 -3.65 -15.47
CA ARG A 48 -29.14 -4.52 -15.04
C ARG A 48 -27.90 -4.36 -15.93
N TYR A 49 -26.77 -4.86 -15.44
CA TYR A 49 -25.55 -4.99 -16.24
C TYR A 49 -25.76 -5.91 -17.44
N ARG A 50 -24.97 -5.70 -18.49
CA ARG A 50 -24.86 -6.70 -19.56
C ARG A 50 -24.04 -7.88 -19.07
N THR A 51 -24.30 -9.05 -19.65
CA THR A 51 -23.64 -10.31 -19.26
C THR A 51 -22.11 -10.19 -19.30
N ASN A 52 -21.53 -9.63 -20.36
CA ASN A 52 -20.07 -9.52 -20.48
C ASN A 52 -19.46 -8.59 -19.41
N ASP A 53 -20.10 -7.46 -19.11
CA ASP A 53 -19.62 -6.53 -18.08
C ASP A 53 -19.73 -7.16 -16.68
N TYR A 54 -20.78 -7.95 -16.43
CA TYR A 54 -20.94 -8.72 -15.20
C TYR A 54 -19.91 -9.85 -15.06
N LEU A 55 -19.67 -10.62 -16.12
CA LEU A 55 -18.65 -11.67 -16.12
C LEU A 55 -17.25 -11.07 -15.90
N ARG A 56 -16.95 -9.94 -16.54
CA ARG A 56 -15.69 -9.23 -16.32
C ARG A 56 -15.54 -8.77 -14.87
N LEU A 57 -16.61 -8.22 -14.28
CA LEU A 57 -16.62 -7.85 -12.86
C LEU A 57 -16.30 -9.06 -11.96
N ARG A 58 -16.86 -10.24 -12.25
CA ARG A 58 -16.61 -11.47 -11.48
C ARG A 58 -15.17 -11.97 -11.65
N ALA A 59 -14.62 -11.90 -12.87
CA ALA A 59 -13.24 -12.27 -13.15
C ALA A 59 -12.25 -11.38 -12.38
N ASP A 60 -12.40 -10.06 -12.48
CA ASP A 60 -11.50 -9.13 -11.75
C ASP A 60 -11.66 -9.25 -10.23
N HIS A 61 -12.86 -9.57 -9.75
CA HIS A 61 -13.09 -9.84 -8.32
C HIS A 61 -12.38 -11.11 -7.84
N ALA A 62 -12.30 -12.16 -8.66
CA ALA A 62 -11.54 -13.37 -8.31
C ALA A 62 -10.05 -13.04 -8.15
N VAL A 63 -9.47 -12.29 -9.10
CA VAL A 63 -8.07 -11.81 -9.01
C VAL A 63 -7.85 -10.95 -7.76
N ALA A 64 -8.80 -10.07 -7.42
CA ALA A 64 -8.71 -9.27 -6.21
C ALA A 64 -8.73 -10.12 -4.92
N ILE A 65 -9.50 -11.22 -4.89
CA ILE A 65 -9.49 -12.17 -3.78
C ILE A 65 -8.13 -12.87 -3.68
N ASP A 66 -7.58 -13.36 -4.80
CA ASP A 66 -6.26 -14.02 -4.81
C ASP A 66 -5.16 -13.09 -4.30
N ALA A 67 -5.24 -11.80 -4.63
CA ALA A 67 -4.31 -10.80 -4.11
C ALA A 67 -4.35 -10.65 -2.59
N VAL A 68 -5.51 -10.81 -1.94
CA VAL A 68 -5.64 -10.79 -0.47
C VAL A 68 -4.85 -11.95 0.17
N TRP A 69 -4.87 -13.12 -0.48
CA TRP A 69 -4.25 -14.35 0.04
C TRP A 69 -2.80 -14.55 -0.37
N SER A 70 -2.28 -13.69 -1.25
CA SER A 70 -0.88 -13.73 -1.67
C SER A 70 0.09 -13.27 -0.57
N TYR A 71 1.36 -13.68 -0.72
CA TYR A 71 2.47 -13.30 0.16
C TYR A 71 3.48 -12.43 -0.58
N VAL A 72 4.21 -11.61 0.18
CA VAL A 72 5.30 -10.78 -0.37
C VAL A 72 6.42 -11.70 -0.81
N ASP A 73 7.02 -11.40 -1.95
CA ASP A 73 8.25 -12.06 -2.39
C ASP A 73 9.39 -11.65 -1.47
N GLU A 74 9.86 -12.59 -0.64
CA GLU A 74 10.90 -12.32 0.36
C GLU A 74 12.23 -11.87 -0.27
N SER A 75 12.48 -12.21 -1.54
CA SER A 75 13.69 -11.75 -2.22
C SER A 75 13.79 -10.23 -2.28
N ILE A 76 12.66 -9.53 -2.43
CA ILE A 76 12.63 -8.06 -2.47
C ILE A 76 13.00 -7.46 -1.11
N VAL A 77 12.56 -8.11 -0.03
CA VAL A 77 12.84 -7.69 1.34
C VAL A 77 14.31 -7.93 1.67
N ASP A 78 14.85 -9.06 1.24
CA ASP A 78 16.24 -9.45 1.44
C ASP A 78 17.20 -8.58 0.60
N ASP A 79 16.87 -8.30 -0.67
CA ASP A 79 17.62 -7.41 -1.57
C ASP A 79 17.81 -6.01 -0.95
N LEU A 80 16.80 -5.51 -0.24
CA LEU A 80 16.81 -4.21 0.42
C LEU A 80 17.31 -4.26 1.88
N SER A 81 17.79 -5.43 2.32
CA SER A 81 18.37 -5.65 3.67
C SER A 81 17.43 -5.30 4.82
N PHE A 82 16.13 -5.54 4.66
CA PHE A 82 15.16 -5.32 5.73
C PHE A 82 15.28 -6.39 6.82
N PHE A 83 15.32 -5.95 8.08
CA PHE A 83 15.23 -6.85 9.23
C PHE A 83 13.79 -7.38 9.36
N LYS A 84 13.62 -8.69 9.16
CA LYS A 84 12.30 -9.34 9.10
C LYS A 84 11.79 -9.69 10.50
N VAL A 85 10.57 -9.26 10.82
CA VAL A 85 9.84 -9.61 12.04
C VAL A 85 8.40 -9.98 11.72
N GLN A 86 7.73 -10.67 12.64
CA GLN A 86 6.32 -11.05 12.51
C GLN A 86 5.52 -10.52 13.72
N THR A 87 4.27 -10.14 13.48
CA THR A 87 3.32 -9.82 14.56
C THR A 87 2.87 -11.08 15.31
N LEU A 88 1.93 -10.94 16.25
CA LEU A 88 1.34 -12.10 16.94
C LEU A 88 0.45 -12.97 16.05
N ALA A 89 0.08 -12.52 14.86
CA ALA A 89 -0.68 -13.34 13.92
C ALA A 89 0.20 -14.49 13.40
N GLN A 90 -0.33 -15.71 13.40
CA GLN A 90 0.40 -16.92 13.03
C GLN A 90 0.33 -17.20 11.53
N ASP A 91 -0.82 -16.92 10.92
CA ASP A 91 -1.09 -17.15 9.51
C ASP A 91 -1.98 -16.05 8.90
N LYS A 92 -2.27 -16.17 7.59
CA LYS A 92 -3.05 -15.18 6.84
C LYS A 92 -4.53 -15.18 7.26
N GLU A 93 -5.10 -16.33 7.63
CA GLU A 93 -6.50 -16.43 8.05
C GLU A 93 -6.71 -15.69 9.38
N GLU A 94 -5.83 -15.93 10.35
CA GLU A 94 -5.81 -15.21 11.62
C GLU A 94 -5.55 -13.72 11.39
N TYR A 95 -4.58 -13.36 10.54
CA TYR A 95 -4.29 -11.95 10.26
C TYR A 95 -5.50 -11.17 9.70
N ILE A 96 -6.30 -11.79 8.83
CA ILE A 96 -7.50 -11.18 8.23
C ILE A 96 -8.59 -11.02 9.28
N THR A 97 -8.79 -12.02 10.14
CA THR A 97 -9.89 -12.07 11.12
C THR A 97 -9.57 -11.42 12.47
N ARG A 98 -8.29 -11.28 12.83
CA ARG A 98 -7.79 -10.77 14.11
C ARG A 98 -6.88 -9.55 13.91
N PRO A 99 -7.46 -8.38 13.57
CA PRO A 99 -6.68 -7.16 13.41
C PRO A 99 -5.97 -6.70 14.68
N ASP A 100 -6.40 -7.18 15.86
CA ASP A 100 -5.74 -6.91 17.14
C ASP A 100 -4.38 -7.61 17.28
N LEU A 101 -4.21 -8.81 16.71
CA LEU A 101 -2.95 -9.54 16.72
C LEU A 101 -1.95 -8.95 15.73
N GLY A 102 -2.43 -8.52 14.55
CA GLY A 102 -1.62 -7.81 13.56
C GLY A 102 -1.12 -6.43 13.99
N ARG A 103 -1.49 -5.93 15.17
CA ARG A 103 -1.01 -4.67 15.77
C ARG A 103 0.02 -4.88 16.88
N LYS A 104 0.30 -6.14 17.26
CA LYS A 104 1.06 -6.49 18.45
C LYS A 104 2.25 -7.36 18.07
N PHE A 105 3.30 -7.23 18.87
CA PHE A 105 4.48 -8.08 18.83
C PHE A 105 4.56 -8.89 20.12
N SER A 106 5.21 -10.05 20.07
CA SER A 106 5.61 -10.74 21.28
C SER A 106 6.73 -9.95 21.97
N LYS A 107 7.01 -10.27 23.24
CA LYS A 107 8.07 -9.59 23.98
C LYS A 107 9.43 -9.85 23.33
N GLU A 108 9.65 -11.09 22.91
CA GLU A 108 10.88 -11.56 22.27
C GLU A 108 11.16 -10.77 20.98
N VAL A 109 10.14 -10.53 20.15
CA VAL A 109 10.29 -9.74 18.93
C VAL A 109 10.66 -8.28 19.23
N ILE A 110 10.09 -7.68 20.27
CA ILE A 110 10.47 -6.31 20.68
C ILE A 110 11.89 -6.25 21.22
N ASP A 111 12.30 -7.25 21.99
CA ASP A 111 13.67 -7.34 22.53
C ASP A 111 14.69 -7.54 21.39
N ASP A 112 14.36 -8.39 20.40
CA ASP A 112 15.14 -8.57 19.17
C ASP A 112 15.29 -7.26 18.37
N ILE A 113 14.21 -6.48 18.23
CA ILE A 113 14.26 -5.18 17.55
C ILE A 113 15.21 -4.23 18.28
N LYS A 114 15.17 -4.18 19.61
CA LYS A 114 16.06 -3.31 20.40
C LYS A 114 17.52 -3.74 20.35
N GLU A 115 17.78 -5.04 20.26
CA GLU A 115 19.15 -5.58 20.21
C GLU A 115 19.78 -5.41 18.82
N LYS A 116 19.02 -5.69 17.76
CA LYS A 116 19.54 -5.80 16.39
C LYS A 116 19.38 -4.52 15.57
N CYS A 117 18.50 -3.60 15.96
CA CYS A 117 18.26 -2.36 15.24
C CYS A 117 18.84 -1.14 15.97
N ILE A 118 19.19 -0.12 15.18
CA ILE A 118 19.74 1.13 15.70
C ILE A 118 18.63 1.94 16.38
N GLY A 119 18.83 2.29 17.66
CA GLY A 119 17.94 3.18 18.42
C GLY A 119 18.40 4.64 18.47
N ASN A 120 17.53 5.52 18.99
CA ASN A 120 17.73 6.97 19.07
C ASN A 120 18.03 7.61 17.70
N ILE A 121 17.19 7.31 16.72
CA ILE A 121 17.34 7.73 15.33
C ILE A 121 16.33 8.80 14.94
N ASP A 122 16.62 9.53 13.87
CA ASP A 122 15.69 10.54 13.35
C ASP A 122 14.55 9.90 12.56
N VAL A 123 14.85 8.98 11.64
CA VAL A 123 13.87 8.38 10.74
C VAL A 123 13.91 6.86 10.74
N GLN A 124 12.80 6.22 11.12
CA GLN A 124 12.59 4.78 11.01
C GLN A 124 11.70 4.47 9.80
N ILE A 125 12.19 3.61 8.92
CA ILE A 125 11.44 3.12 7.75
C ILE A 125 10.99 1.68 8.00
N ILE A 126 9.70 1.45 7.84
CA ILE A 126 9.08 0.13 7.98
C ILE A 126 8.39 -0.22 6.67
N ALA A 127 8.46 -1.48 6.25
CA ALA A 127 7.60 -2.04 5.22
C ALA A 127 6.74 -3.14 5.83
N GLY A 128 5.51 -3.31 5.37
CA GLY A 128 4.65 -4.39 5.81
C GLY A 128 3.77 -4.89 4.69
N ASP A 129 3.56 -6.20 4.63
CA ASP A 129 2.68 -6.84 3.64
C ASP A 129 1.28 -6.20 3.63
N GLY A 130 0.73 -5.95 4.82
CA GLY A 130 -0.61 -5.39 4.94
C GLY A 130 -1.67 -6.30 4.34
N LEU A 131 -2.67 -5.70 3.72
CA LEU A 131 -3.77 -6.43 3.08
C LEU A 131 -3.47 -6.81 1.62
N SER A 132 -2.36 -6.32 1.04
CA SER A 132 -2.00 -6.61 -0.33
C SER A 132 -0.49 -6.70 -0.54
N SER A 133 0.00 -7.92 -0.65
CA SER A 133 1.39 -8.22 -0.96
C SER A 133 1.87 -7.66 -2.33
N PRO A 134 1.04 -7.68 -3.41
CA PRO A 134 1.43 -7.11 -4.70
C PRO A 134 1.78 -5.62 -4.62
N ALA A 135 1.17 -4.87 -3.72
CA ALA A 135 1.51 -3.46 -3.50
C ALA A 135 2.95 -3.26 -3.01
N ILE A 136 3.46 -4.17 -2.18
CA ILE A 136 4.85 -4.12 -1.74
C ILE A 136 5.77 -4.58 -2.87
N THR A 137 5.45 -5.72 -3.50
CA THR A 137 6.24 -6.28 -4.60
C THR A 137 6.43 -5.29 -5.76
N SER A 138 5.38 -4.57 -6.14
CA SER A 138 5.40 -3.68 -7.30
C SER A 138 6.03 -2.32 -7.03
N ASN A 139 6.09 -1.83 -5.79
CA ASN A 139 6.46 -0.44 -5.51
C ASN A 139 7.68 -0.29 -4.59
N LEU A 140 8.01 -1.26 -3.75
CA LEU A 140 9.01 -1.08 -2.68
C LEU A 140 10.41 -0.81 -3.25
N LYS A 141 10.81 -1.50 -4.33
CA LYS A 141 12.13 -1.34 -4.98
C LYS A 141 12.36 0.07 -5.54
N ASP A 142 11.30 0.76 -5.94
CA ASP A 142 11.40 2.09 -6.53
C ASP A 142 11.34 3.19 -5.47
N ILE A 143 10.46 3.04 -4.48
CA ILE A 143 10.23 4.08 -3.47
C ILE A 143 11.26 4.08 -2.34
N TYR A 144 11.72 2.91 -1.90
CA TYR A 144 12.59 2.80 -0.73
C TYR A 144 13.95 3.51 -0.94
N PRO A 145 14.69 3.29 -2.06
CA PRO A 145 15.93 4.00 -2.30
C PRO A 145 15.74 5.52 -2.35
N MET A 146 14.65 5.98 -2.97
CA MET A 146 14.33 7.42 -3.06
C MET A 146 14.16 8.07 -1.68
N ILE A 147 13.48 7.38 -0.75
CA ILE A 147 13.34 7.86 0.63
C ILE A 147 14.70 7.85 1.33
N VAL A 148 15.46 6.77 1.24
CA VAL A 148 16.75 6.63 1.93
C VAL A 148 17.74 7.70 1.48
N GLU A 149 17.88 7.91 0.18
CA GLU A 149 18.77 8.92 -0.39
C GLU A 149 18.33 10.34 0.00
N GLY A 150 17.03 10.64 -0.12
CA GLY A 150 16.49 11.95 0.23
C GLY A 150 16.65 12.28 1.71
N VAL A 151 16.41 11.32 2.61
CA VAL A 151 16.58 11.51 4.06
C VAL A 151 18.06 11.69 4.43
N LYS A 152 18.98 10.90 3.82
CA LYS A 152 20.43 11.06 4.03
C LYS A 152 20.93 12.42 3.52
N ALA A 153 20.45 12.87 2.35
CA ALA A 153 20.82 14.17 1.79
C ALA A 153 20.40 15.35 2.68
N LYS A 154 19.36 15.18 3.50
CA LYS A 154 18.93 16.15 4.51
C LYS A 154 19.73 16.07 5.82
N GLY A 155 20.66 15.13 5.95
CA GLY A 155 21.52 14.98 7.14
C GLY A 155 20.88 14.25 8.31
N TYR A 156 19.73 13.58 8.11
CA TYR A 156 19.06 12.82 9.16
C TYR A 156 19.63 11.40 9.29
N THR A 157 19.67 10.90 10.52
CA THR A 157 20.02 9.51 10.80
C THR A 157 18.86 8.57 10.45
N ILE A 158 19.18 7.43 9.83
CA ILE A 158 18.20 6.41 9.42
C ILE A 158 18.43 5.14 10.23
N GLY A 159 17.35 4.60 10.80
CA GLY A 159 17.37 3.31 11.51
C GLY A 159 17.53 2.11 10.58
N THR A 160 17.76 0.93 11.16
CA THR A 160 17.72 -0.33 10.41
C THR A 160 16.34 -0.49 9.77
N PRO A 161 16.20 -0.72 8.45
CA PRO A 161 14.88 -0.93 7.84
C PRO A 161 14.24 -2.21 8.38
N ILE A 162 12.95 -2.18 8.70
CA ILE A 162 12.24 -3.32 9.31
C ILE A 162 11.08 -3.76 8.42
N PHE A 163 11.00 -5.04 8.10
CA PHE A 163 9.87 -5.63 7.41
C PHE A 163 8.99 -6.37 8.42
N VAL A 164 7.72 -6.00 8.48
CA VAL A 164 6.75 -6.59 9.40
C VAL A 164 5.79 -7.48 8.61
N LYS A 165 5.86 -8.78 8.83
CA LYS A 165 4.89 -9.75 8.32
C LYS A 165 3.61 -9.68 9.14
N TYR A 166 2.46 -9.75 8.47
CA TYR A 166 1.13 -9.58 9.05
C TYR A 166 0.96 -8.22 9.74
N ALA A 167 1.43 -7.16 9.06
CA ALA A 167 1.44 -5.81 9.61
C ALA A 167 0.06 -5.15 9.60
N ARG A 168 -0.24 -4.39 10.65
CA ARG A 168 -1.23 -3.31 10.62
C ARG A 168 -0.49 -2.01 10.90
N VAL A 169 -1.03 -0.87 10.45
CA VAL A 169 -0.39 0.45 10.62
C VAL A 169 0.14 0.68 12.03
N ALA A 170 -0.62 0.32 13.07
CA ALA A 170 -0.23 0.53 14.46
C ALA A 170 1.02 -0.25 14.95
N THR A 171 1.57 -1.19 14.17
CA THR A 171 2.88 -1.79 14.49
C THR A 171 3.99 -0.74 14.49
N MET A 172 3.84 0.33 13.69
CA MET A 172 4.80 1.43 13.64
C MET A 172 4.99 2.11 14.99
N ASP A 173 3.92 2.21 15.79
CA ASP A 173 3.97 2.89 17.09
C ASP A 173 4.85 2.12 18.07
N LYS A 174 4.77 0.78 18.07
CA LYS A 174 5.58 -0.07 18.95
C LYS A 174 7.05 -0.07 18.56
N ILE A 175 7.33 -0.06 17.25
CA ILE A 175 8.69 0.02 16.73
C ILE A 175 9.28 1.40 17.05
N SER A 176 8.51 2.47 16.86
CA SER A 176 8.89 3.83 17.24
C SER A 176 9.24 3.95 18.72
N GLU A 177 8.38 3.43 19.61
CA GLU A 177 8.62 3.38 21.06
C GLU A 177 9.87 2.56 21.41
N ALA A 178 10.10 1.43 20.75
CA ALA A 178 11.23 0.55 21.03
C ALA A 178 12.58 1.16 20.61
N LEU A 179 12.58 1.91 19.50
CA LEU A 179 13.79 2.50 18.92
C LEU A 179 13.97 3.99 19.23
N ASN A 180 13.03 4.61 19.96
CA ASN A 180 13.02 6.05 20.24
C ASN A 180 13.20 6.89 18.95
N ALA A 181 12.39 6.58 17.93
CA ALA A 181 12.45 7.23 16.63
C ALA A 181 11.69 8.57 16.63
N LYS A 182 12.28 9.62 16.06
CA LYS A 182 11.59 10.93 15.95
C LYS A 182 10.51 10.94 14.88
N VAL A 183 10.77 10.35 13.71
CA VAL A 183 9.76 10.12 12.67
C VAL A 183 9.77 8.65 12.33
N THR A 184 8.61 8.01 12.37
CA THR A 184 8.45 6.64 11.88
C THR A 184 7.48 6.65 10.74
N LEU A 185 7.81 5.93 9.67
CA LEU A 185 6.91 5.68 8.56
C LEU A 185 6.77 4.19 8.28
N ILE A 186 5.58 3.79 7.82
CA ILE A 186 5.29 2.44 7.36
C ILE A 186 4.71 2.48 5.94
N LEU A 187 5.40 1.80 5.03
CA LEU A 187 4.94 1.48 3.68
C LEU A 187 4.15 0.17 3.75
N ILE A 188 2.85 0.23 3.46
CA ILE A 188 1.95 -0.91 3.70
C ILE A 188 0.97 -1.11 2.55
N GLY A 189 0.75 -2.37 2.17
CA GLY A 189 -0.23 -2.75 1.16
C GLY A 189 -1.65 -2.46 1.62
N GLU A 190 -2.39 -1.70 0.79
CA GLU A 190 -3.79 -1.38 1.04
C GLU A 190 -4.70 -2.59 0.81
N ARG A 191 -6.01 -2.41 1.00
CA ARG A 191 -6.98 -3.44 0.62
C ARG A 191 -7.02 -3.54 -0.92
N PRO A 192 -6.88 -4.73 -1.52
CA PRO A 192 -6.99 -4.90 -2.96
C PRO A 192 -8.32 -4.34 -3.50
N GLY A 193 -8.22 -3.48 -4.51
CA GLY A 193 -9.38 -3.00 -5.25
C GLY A 193 -9.69 -3.91 -6.45
N LEU A 194 -10.86 -3.74 -7.06
CA LEU A 194 -11.21 -4.46 -8.30
C LEU A 194 -10.35 -4.06 -9.50
N ALA A 195 -9.73 -2.88 -9.47
CA ALA A 195 -8.96 -2.35 -10.58
C ALA A 195 -7.45 -2.57 -10.42
N THR A 196 -6.97 -2.62 -9.18
CA THR A 196 -5.55 -2.80 -8.86
C THR A 196 -5.38 -3.40 -7.47
N SER A 197 -4.44 -4.33 -7.36
CA SER A 197 -3.89 -4.85 -6.10
C SER A 197 -2.54 -4.20 -5.76
N GLU A 198 -2.05 -3.28 -6.58
CA GLU A 198 -0.72 -2.69 -6.39
C GLU A 198 -0.75 -1.42 -5.53
N SER A 199 -1.90 -1.03 -4.97
CA SER A 199 -2.03 0.22 -4.20
C SER A 199 -1.34 0.11 -2.85
N MET A 200 -0.32 0.93 -2.63
CA MET A 200 0.41 1.06 -1.37
C MET A 200 0.10 2.40 -0.70
N SER A 201 0.11 2.41 0.63
CA SER A 201 0.04 3.62 1.44
C SER A 201 1.31 3.81 2.26
N CYS A 202 1.65 5.07 2.53
CA CYS A 202 2.64 5.47 3.53
C CYS A 202 1.94 6.18 4.68
N TYR A 203 2.05 5.63 5.88
CA TYR A 203 1.63 6.29 7.12
C TYR A 203 2.86 6.76 7.87
N MET A 204 2.90 8.00 8.32
CA MET A 204 4.04 8.56 9.06
C MET A 204 3.58 9.41 10.25
N ALA A 205 4.36 9.40 11.33
CA ALA A 205 4.09 10.22 12.51
C ALA A 205 5.38 10.66 13.21
N TYR A 206 5.32 11.82 13.86
CA TYR A 206 6.37 12.33 14.73
C TYR A 206 6.20 11.75 16.16
N GLU A 207 7.25 11.09 16.66
CA GLU A 207 7.30 10.34 17.91
C GLU A 207 6.06 9.43 18.04
N ALA A 208 5.88 8.55 17.07
CA ALA A 208 4.71 7.66 16.99
C ALA A 208 4.59 6.85 18.27
N SER A 209 3.39 6.76 18.84
CA SER A 209 3.16 6.07 20.11
C SER A 209 1.76 5.47 20.21
N THR A 210 1.68 4.34 20.90
CA THR A 210 0.43 3.66 21.26
C THR A 210 -0.43 4.43 22.24
N LYS A 211 0.11 5.49 22.86
CA LYS A 211 -0.62 6.41 23.74
C LYS A 211 -1.33 7.52 22.97
N LYS A 212 -1.00 7.71 21.69
CA LYS A 212 -1.57 8.75 20.82
C LYS A 212 -2.66 8.14 19.91
N PRO A 213 -3.69 8.92 19.53
CA PRO A 213 -4.75 8.44 18.64
C PRO A 213 -4.25 8.21 17.21
N GLU A 214 -5.06 7.53 16.40
CA GLU A 214 -4.81 7.31 14.96
C GLU A 214 -4.54 8.62 14.20
N SER A 215 -5.22 9.71 14.60
CA SER A 215 -5.10 11.04 14.01
C SER A 215 -3.72 11.68 14.15
N GLN A 216 -2.79 11.05 14.87
CA GLN A 216 -1.38 11.44 14.90
C GLN A 216 -0.68 11.23 13.54
N ARG A 217 -1.24 10.40 12.64
CA ARG A 217 -0.58 9.97 11.41
C ARG A 217 -0.93 10.87 10.23
N THR A 218 0.10 11.25 9.48
CA THR A 218 -0.01 11.81 8.13
C THR A 218 0.03 10.65 7.13
N VAL A 219 -0.80 10.71 6.08
CA VAL A 219 -0.96 9.61 5.12
C VAL A 219 -0.77 10.10 3.69
N ILE A 220 0.01 9.36 2.91
CA ILE A 220 -0.02 9.39 1.44
C ILE A 220 -0.55 8.03 0.99
N SER A 221 -1.69 8.02 0.32
CA SER A 221 -2.32 6.78 -0.19
C SER A 221 -2.22 6.67 -1.70
N ASN A 222 -2.65 5.53 -2.24
CA ASN A 222 -2.75 5.31 -3.69
C ASN A 222 -1.41 5.45 -4.42
N ILE A 223 -0.34 4.97 -3.77
CA ILE A 223 0.99 4.89 -4.37
C ILE A 223 1.04 3.67 -5.27
N HIS A 224 1.03 3.89 -6.58
CA HIS A 224 1.18 2.90 -7.65
C HIS A 224 1.30 3.59 -9.02
N LYS A 225 1.66 2.83 -10.07
CA LYS A 225 1.86 3.34 -11.44
C LYS A 225 0.70 4.13 -12.07
N ASN A 226 -0.53 3.92 -11.59
CA ASN A 226 -1.75 4.57 -12.09
C ASN A 226 -2.33 5.58 -11.07
N GLY A 227 -1.61 5.82 -9.97
CA GLY A 227 -1.95 6.75 -8.89
C GLY A 227 -0.79 7.72 -8.69
N MET A 228 -0.33 7.90 -7.47
CA MET A 228 0.94 8.58 -7.22
C MET A 228 2.11 7.64 -7.58
N PRO A 229 2.97 7.97 -8.56
CA PRO A 229 4.10 7.11 -8.92
C PRO A 229 5.05 6.90 -7.73
N PRO A 230 5.61 5.70 -7.52
CA PRO A 230 6.46 5.40 -6.35
C PRO A 230 7.63 6.35 -6.14
N VAL A 231 8.30 6.76 -7.21
CA VAL A 231 9.45 7.70 -7.15
C VAL A 231 8.99 9.09 -6.70
N GLU A 232 7.88 9.60 -7.25
CA GLU A 232 7.31 10.89 -6.86
C GLU A 232 6.79 10.87 -5.42
N ALA A 233 6.14 9.77 -5.02
CA ALA A 233 5.72 9.54 -3.65
C ALA A 233 6.92 9.56 -2.69
N GLY A 234 8.05 8.93 -3.06
CA GLY A 234 9.28 8.96 -2.28
C GLY A 234 9.79 10.39 -2.04
N ALA A 235 9.80 11.23 -3.08
CA ALA A 235 10.18 12.64 -2.96
C ALA A 235 9.24 13.41 -2.02
N GLN A 236 7.93 13.20 -2.15
CA GLN A 236 6.93 13.85 -1.29
C GLN A 236 7.06 13.38 0.17
N ILE A 237 7.34 12.11 0.40
CA ILE A 237 7.60 11.56 1.74
C ILE A 237 8.81 12.26 2.38
N VAL A 238 9.91 12.44 1.64
CA VAL A 238 11.11 13.14 2.14
C VAL A 238 10.78 14.59 2.55
N GLN A 239 10.00 15.30 1.74
CA GLN A 239 9.55 16.66 2.07
C GLN A 239 8.68 16.67 3.34
N LEU A 240 7.75 15.73 3.47
CA LEU A 240 6.91 15.62 4.67
C LEU A 240 7.73 15.27 5.92
N ILE A 241 8.72 14.38 5.81
CA ILE A 241 9.63 14.06 6.92
C ILE A 241 10.32 15.33 7.42
N GLU A 242 10.83 16.18 6.53
CA GLU A 242 11.46 17.44 6.89
C GLU A 242 10.49 18.38 7.63
N ILE A 243 9.25 18.48 7.15
CA ILE A 243 8.20 19.26 7.80
C ILE A 243 7.88 18.72 9.20
N LEU A 244 7.69 17.40 9.33
CA LEU A 244 7.42 16.74 10.61
C LEU A 244 8.57 16.97 11.61
N MET A 245 9.81 16.86 11.15
CA MET A 245 11.01 17.10 11.97
C MET A 245 11.11 18.56 12.44
N LYS A 246 10.78 19.52 11.57
CA LYS A 246 10.80 20.95 11.88
C LYS A 246 9.70 21.35 12.87
N GLU A 247 8.47 20.92 12.59
CA GLU A 247 7.29 21.32 13.37
C GLU A 247 7.09 20.47 14.64
N LYS A 248 7.75 19.30 14.70
CA LYS A 248 7.60 18.30 15.78
C LYS A 248 6.14 17.89 16.02
N LYS A 249 5.40 17.80 14.92
CA LYS A 249 3.96 17.51 14.85
C LYS A 249 3.67 16.69 13.61
N SER A 250 2.58 15.92 13.66
CA SER A 250 2.12 15.09 12.54
C SER A 250 0.60 14.92 12.58
N GLY A 251 0.04 14.37 11.51
CA GLY A 251 -1.41 14.15 11.40
C GLY A 251 -2.21 15.45 11.50
N ILE A 252 -3.30 15.43 12.26
CA ILE A 252 -4.21 16.58 12.36
C ILE A 252 -3.59 17.80 13.04
N ASP A 253 -2.52 17.62 13.82
CA ASP A 253 -1.83 18.71 14.50
C ASP A 253 -0.86 19.45 13.56
N LEU A 254 -0.54 18.86 12.41
CA LEU A 254 0.25 19.49 11.38
C LEU A 254 -0.64 20.42 10.54
N ARG A 255 -0.39 21.73 10.66
CA ARG A 255 -1.04 22.76 9.83
C ARG A 255 -0.07 23.17 8.73
N LEU A 256 -0.29 22.66 7.52
CA LEU A 256 0.45 23.01 6.31
C LEU A 256 0.00 24.38 5.77
#